data_AF-A0A7V9DRA8-F1
#
_entry.id   AF-A0A7V9DRA8-F1
#
_cell.length_a   1.000
_cell.length_b   1.000
_cell.length_c   1.000
_cell.angle_alpha   90.00
_cell.angle_beta   90.00
_cell.angle_gamma   90.00
#
_symmetry.space_group_name_H-M   'P 1'
#
loop_
_entity.id
_entity.type
_entity.pdbx_description
1 polymer ?
#
loop_
_entity_poly.entity_id
_entity_poly.type
_entity_poly.pdbx_seq_one_letter_code
_entity_poly.pdbx_strand_id
1 'polypeptide(L)'
;MVSARSAVPTGVATGIGSLPGLDPAEAVSLVFGELPDFPHLPELPNRGPGADLIGRSATLLVDLAVDLQPSGWRMVPAPGRDHRRARDFLARDLDALQAYAGAYEG
;
A
#
# COMPACT_ATOMS: atom_id res chain seq x y z
N MET A 1 -28.91 6.21 -34.78
CA MET A 1 -28.15 5.57 -33.69
C MET A 1 -26.99 6.49 -33.35
N VAL A 2 -27.15 7.36 -32.35
CA VAL A 2 -26.12 8.32 -31.93
C VAL A 2 -25.13 7.58 -31.02
N SER A 3 -23.87 7.51 -31.45
CA SER A 3 -22.77 6.99 -30.63
C SER A 3 -22.58 7.93 -29.44
N ALA A 4 -22.82 7.44 -28.23
CA ALA A 4 -22.49 8.17 -27.01
C ALA A 4 -20.97 8.43 -27.00
N ARG A 5 -20.57 9.70 -27.01
CA ARG A 5 -19.18 10.07 -26.77
C ARG A 5 -18.85 9.65 -25.34
N SER A 6 -17.81 8.84 -25.16
CA SER A 6 -17.25 8.56 -23.84
C SER A 6 -16.86 9.90 -23.21
N ALA A 7 -17.59 10.31 -22.18
CA ALA A 7 -17.22 11.47 -21.40
C ALA A 7 -15.95 11.11 -20.62
N VAL A 8 -14.90 11.92 -20.75
CA VAL A 8 -13.74 11.82 -19.85
C VAL A 8 -14.27 12.07 -18.44
N PRO A 9 -14.04 11.17 -17.47
CA PRO A 9 -14.51 11.36 -16.10
C PRO A 9 -14.05 12.71 -15.55
N THR A 10 -14.93 13.41 -14.83
CA THR A 10 -14.66 14.72 -14.20
C THR A 10 -13.55 14.67 -13.15
N GLY A 11 -13.08 13.48 -12.79
CA GLY A 11 -11.88 13.21 -12.01
C GLY A 11 -11.63 11.70 -11.90
N VAL A 12 -10.38 11.31 -11.63
CA VAL A 12 -10.00 9.94 -11.23
C VAL A 12 -9.61 9.97 -9.76
N ALA A 13 -10.27 9.15 -8.94
CA ALA A 13 -9.86 8.96 -7.56
C ALA A 13 -8.52 8.20 -7.51
N THR A 14 -7.67 8.53 -6.54
CA THR A 14 -6.43 7.79 -6.28
C THR A 14 -6.40 7.39 -4.82
N GLY A 15 -5.89 6.20 -4.52
CA GLY A 15 -5.68 5.73 -3.15
C GLY A 15 -4.36 6.24 -2.55
N ILE A 16 -3.82 7.34 -3.10
CA ILE A 16 -2.56 7.91 -2.67
C ILE A 16 -2.84 8.82 -1.47
N GLY A 17 -2.22 8.49 -0.33
CA GLY A 17 -2.29 9.28 0.88
C GLY A 17 -2.03 8.42 2.11
N SER A 18 -1.26 8.96 3.05
CA SER A 18 -1.00 8.29 4.33
C SER A 18 -2.23 8.32 5.20
N LEU A 19 -2.75 7.14 5.56
CA LEU A 19 -3.81 7.06 6.54
C LEU A 19 -3.20 7.15 7.96
N PRO A 20 -3.80 7.91 8.88
CA PRO A 20 -3.42 7.83 10.29
C PRO A 20 -3.77 6.45 10.88
N GLY A 21 -3.20 6.13 12.04
CA GLY A 21 -3.44 4.86 12.73
C GLY A 21 -2.30 3.85 12.59
N LEU A 22 -2.51 2.68 13.20
CA LEU A 22 -1.51 1.64 13.36
C LEU A 22 -2.02 0.23 13.02
N ASP A 23 -3.34 0.05 12.87
CA ASP A 23 -3.97 -1.24 12.62
C ASP A 23 -4.35 -1.38 11.13
N PRO A 24 -3.71 -2.31 10.38
CA PRO A 24 -4.05 -2.52 8.98
C PRO A 24 -5.47 -3.09 8.77
N ALA A 25 -6.01 -3.86 9.71
CA ALA A 25 -7.35 -4.42 9.56
C ALA A 25 -8.44 -3.34 9.69
N GLU A 26 -8.27 -2.42 10.64
CA GLU A 26 -9.13 -1.24 10.80
C GLU A 26 -9.04 -0.35 9.56
N ALA A 27 -7.83 -0.08 9.07
CA ALA A 27 -7.61 0.75 7.89
C ALA A 27 -8.26 0.16 6.63
N VAL A 28 -8.11 -1.15 6.39
CA VAL A 28 -8.76 -1.82 5.26
C VAL A 28 -10.28 -1.79 5.41
N SER A 29 -10.81 -2.08 6.59
CA SER A 29 -12.26 -2.02 6.84
C SER A 29 -12.83 -0.64 6.55
N LEU A 30 -12.12 0.42 6.94
CA LEU A 30 -12.51 1.80 6.66
C LEU A 30 -12.55 2.06 5.15
N VAL A 31 -11.48 1.75 4.43
CA VAL A 31 -11.41 1.98 2.98
C VAL A 31 -12.49 1.21 2.23
N PHE A 32 -12.72 -0.06 2.58
CA PHE A 32 -13.77 -0.88 1.95
C PHE A 32 -15.18 -0.39 2.29
N GLY A 33 -15.40 0.19 3.47
CA GLY A 33 -16.68 0.76 3.88
C GLY A 33 -16.98 2.11 3.25
N GLU A 34 -15.99 2.99 3.18
CA GLU A 34 -16.18 4.39 2.73
C GLU A 34 -15.97 4.58 1.22
N LEU A 35 -15.18 3.71 0.58
CA LEU A 35 -14.85 3.77 -0.85
C LEU A 35 -15.20 2.45 -1.54
N PRO A 36 -16.48 2.02 -1.53
CA PRO A 36 -16.88 0.72 -2.07
C PRO A 36 -16.64 0.58 -3.58
N ASP A 37 -16.67 1.68 -4.33
CA ASP A 37 -16.38 1.70 -5.78
C ASP A 37 -14.88 1.82 -6.09
N PHE A 38 -14.03 2.00 -5.07
CA PHE A 38 -12.59 2.15 -5.19
C PHE A 38 -11.83 1.58 -3.97
N PRO A 39 -12.01 0.28 -3.65
CA PRO A 39 -11.28 -0.34 -2.57
C PRO A 39 -9.80 -0.46 -2.94
N HIS A 40 -8.93 -0.13 -2.01
CA HIS A 40 -7.49 -0.19 -2.19
C HIS A 40 -6.81 -0.53 -0.87
N LEU A 41 -5.52 -0.87 -0.95
CA LEU A 41 -4.71 -1.11 0.24
C LEU A 41 -4.13 0.22 0.74
N PRO A 42 -4.59 0.76 1.88
CA PRO A 42 -3.99 1.95 2.47
C PRO A 42 -2.57 1.66 2.97
N GLU A 43 -1.77 2.72 3.07
CA GLU A 43 -0.47 2.69 3.72
C GLU A 43 -0.54 3.40 5.08
N LEU A 44 0.23 2.90 6.05
CA LEU A 44 0.15 3.27 7.48
C LEU A 44 1.56 3.58 8.00
N PRO A 45 2.11 4.77 7.72
CA PRO A 45 3.52 5.06 7.96
C PRO A 45 3.83 5.29 9.45
N ASN A 46 2.81 5.59 10.27
CA ASN A 46 2.96 5.76 11.71
C ASN A 46 3.39 4.47 12.44
N ARG A 47 3.29 3.30 11.79
CA ARG A 47 3.84 2.03 12.30
C ARG A 47 5.37 2.00 12.26
N GLY A 48 5.98 2.98 11.63
CA GLY A 48 7.42 3.19 11.57
C GLY A 48 8.03 2.83 10.21
N PRO A 49 9.35 2.99 10.09
CA PRO A 49 10.01 2.85 8.80
C PRO A 49 9.83 1.46 8.20
N GLY A 50 9.54 1.42 6.92
CA GLY A 50 9.22 0.18 6.20
C GLY A 50 7.72 -0.01 5.96
N ALA A 51 6.87 0.62 6.79
CA ALA A 51 5.43 0.64 6.58
C ALA A 51 4.98 1.77 5.61
N ASP A 52 5.87 2.73 5.37
CA ASP A 52 5.71 3.82 4.40
C ASP A 52 5.82 3.32 2.95
N LEU A 53 5.39 4.16 2.01
CA LEU A 53 5.43 3.88 0.56
C LEU A 53 6.81 3.49 0.04
N ILE A 54 7.90 4.11 0.50
CA ILE A 54 9.25 3.85 0.01
C ILE A 54 9.70 2.48 0.49
N GLY A 55 9.59 2.24 1.80
CA GLY A 55 9.92 0.98 2.43
C GLY A 55 9.15 -0.19 1.80
N ARG A 56 7.83 -0.05 1.64
CA ARG A 56 6.98 -1.06 0.98
C ARG A 56 7.42 -1.32 -0.46
N SER A 57 7.60 -0.27 -1.26
CA SER A 57 7.98 -0.41 -2.67
C SER A 57 9.34 -1.07 -2.82
N ALA A 58 10.30 -0.76 -1.93
CA ALA A 58 11.63 -1.34 -1.97
C ALA A 58 11.64 -2.87 -1.76
N THR A 59 10.60 -3.43 -1.12
CA THR A 59 10.46 -4.88 -0.96
C THR A 59 10.06 -5.62 -2.24
N LEU A 60 9.52 -4.89 -3.22
CA LEU A 60 9.06 -5.44 -4.49
C LEU A 60 10.20 -5.50 -5.53
N LEU A 61 11.33 -4.86 -5.25
CA LEU A 61 12.47 -4.81 -6.16
C LEU A 61 13.27 -6.11 -6.09
N VAL A 62 13.24 -6.88 -7.17
CA VAL A 62 13.99 -8.13 -7.30
C VAL A 62 15.49 -7.83 -7.36
N ASP A 63 16.28 -8.60 -6.61
CA ASP A 63 17.75 -8.50 -6.51
C ASP A 63 18.32 -7.12 -6.09
N LEU A 64 17.46 -6.21 -5.62
CA LEU A 64 17.85 -4.89 -5.13
C LEU A 64 17.49 -4.76 -3.65
N ALA A 65 18.44 -5.11 -2.79
CA ALA A 65 18.29 -4.96 -1.36
C ALA A 65 18.46 -3.50 -0.93
N VAL A 66 17.77 -3.12 0.16
CA VAL A 66 17.87 -1.79 0.77
C VAL A 66 18.02 -1.87 2.30
N ASP A 67 18.59 -0.83 2.89
CA ASP A 67 18.54 -0.58 4.33
C ASP A 67 18.14 0.87 4.62
N LEU A 68 17.76 1.15 5.86
CA LEU A 68 17.43 2.50 6.31
C LEU A 68 18.64 3.11 7.01
N GLN A 69 19.15 4.20 6.46
CA GLN A 69 20.22 4.99 7.07
C GLN A 69 19.69 6.35 7.55
N PRO A 70 20.45 7.12 8.35
CA PRO A 70 20.02 8.45 8.81
C PRO A 70 19.67 9.43 7.68
N SER A 71 20.26 9.28 6.50
CA SER A 71 19.96 10.09 5.30
C SER A 71 18.81 9.54 4.44
N GLY A 72 18.19 8.43 4.85
CA GLY A 72 17.13 7.74 4.11
C GLY A 72 17.56 6.35 3.62
N TRP A 73 16.71 5.77 2.77
CA TRP A 73 16.91 4.44 2.20
C TRP A 73 18.11 4.38 1.26
N ARG A 74 18.93 3.34 1.38
CA ARG A 74 20.08 3.08 0.50
C ARG A 74 20.04 1.67 -0.06
N MET A 75 20.58 1.51 -1.27
CA MET A 75 20.81 0.20 -1.86
C MET A 75 22.02 -0.45 -1.19
N VAL A 76 21.90 -1.75 -0.92
CA VAL A 76 22.94 -2.56 -0.28
C VAL A 76 23.11 -3.89 -1.02
N PRO A 77 24.26 -4.57 -0.87
CA PRO A 77 24.52 -5.83 -1.59
C PRO A 77 23.61 -7.00 -1.18
N ALA A 78 23.00 -6.97 0.00
CA ALA A 78 22.20 -8.08 0.54
C ALA A 78 21.11 -7.60 1.51
N PRO A 79 19.96 -8.31 1.61
CA PRO A 79 18.83 -7.89 2.44
C PRO A 79 19.15 -7.93 3.94
N GLY A 80 19.07 -6.75 4.57
CA GLY A 80 19.29 -6.56 6.00
C GLY A 80 18.02 -6.63 6.85
N ARG A 81 18.13 -6.15 8.10
CA ARG A 81 17.01 -6.09 9.06
C ARG A 81 15.88 -5.21 8.57
N ASP A 82 16.18 -4.05 7.99
CA ASP A 82 15.16 -3.10 7.53
C ASP A 82 14.37 -3.64 6.34
N HIS A 83 15.06 -4.29 5.39
CA HIS A 83 14.39 -4.97 4.28
C HIS A 83 13.39 -6.04 4.77
N ARG A 84 13.82 -6.89 5.72
CA ARG A 84 12.93 -7.91 6.31
C ARG A 84 11.75 -7.27 7.06
N ARG A 85 12.01 -6.24 7.86
CA ARG A 85 10.96 -5.50 8.57
C ARG A 85 9.93 -4.89 7.61
N ALA A 86 10.36 -4.28 6.52
CA ALA A 86 9.46 -3.73 5.50
C ALA A 86 8.64 -4.84 4.81
N ARG A 87 9.26 -6.00 4.52
CA ARG A 87 8.55 -7.17 3.99
C ARG A 87 7.47 -7.66 4.96
N ASP A 88 7.80 -7.73 6.24
CA ASP A 88 6.84 -8.15 7.27
C ASP A 88 5.67 -7.17 7.40
N PHE A 89 5.90 -5.86 7.26
CA PHE A 89 4.81 -4.89 7.20
C PHE A 89 3.91 -5.10 5.98
N LEU A 90 4.49 -5.22 4.79
CA LEU A 90 3.72 -5.46 3.58
C LEU A 90 2.93 -6.77 3.66
N ALA A 91 3.52 -7.84 4.20
CA ALA A 91 2.84 -9.12 4.38
C ALA A 91 1.61 -8.96 5.29
N ARG A 92 1.74 -8.30 6.45
CA ARG A 92 0.60 -8.02 7.35
C ARG A 92 -0.48 -7.17 6.70
N ASP A 93 -0.08 -6.22 5.86
CA ASP A 93 -1.03 -5.38 5.12
C ASP A 93 -1.83 -6.19 4.10
N LEU A 94 -1.17 -7.13 3.41
CA LEU A 94 -1.83 -8.03 2.45
C LEU A 94 -2.71 -9.07 3.15
N ASP A 95 -2.30 -9.57 4.31
CA ASP A 95 -3.15 -10.46 5.13
C ASP A 95 -4.43 -9.74 5.58
N ALA A 96 -4.31 -8.48 6.01
CA ALA A 96 -5.46 -7.65 6.35
C ALA A 96 -6.35 -7.38 5.13
N LEU A 97 -5.77 -7.06 3.98
CA LEU A 97 -6.51 -6.89 2.73
C LEU A 97 -7.30 -8.15 2.37
N GLN A 98 -6.66 -9.31 2.46
CA GLN A 98 -7.23 -10.60 2.09
C GLN A 98 -8.51 -10.92 2.88
N ALA A 99 -8.60 -10.48 4.14
CA ALA A 99 -9.78 -10.67 4.98
C ALA A 99 -11.04 -9.98 4.44
N TYR A 100 -10.89 -8.87 3.70
CA TYR A 100 -12.01 -8.09 3.15
C TYR A 100 -12.17 -8.26 1.64
N ALA A 101 -11.08 -8.54 0.91
CA ALA A 101 -11.08 -8.62 -0.55
C ALA A 101 -11.79 -9.86 -1.11
N GLY A 102 -12.00 -10.91 -0.31
CA GLY A 102 -12.59 -12.17 -0.79
C GLY A 102 -14.01 -12.07 -1.36
N ALA A 103 -14.75 -11.01 -1.03
CA ALA A 103 -16.11 -10.75 -1.53
C ALA A 103 -16.16 -9.68 -2.63
N TYR A 104 -15.01 -9.14 -3.05
CA TYR A 104 -14.96 -8.06 -4.03
C TYR A 104 -15.05 -8.61 -5.47
N GLU A 105 -16.08 -8.21 -6.22
CA GLU A 105 -16.35 -8.71 -7.59
C GLU A 105 -15.90 -7.77 -8.72
N GLY A 106 -15.42 -6.56 -8.37
CA GLY A 106 -15.00 -5.53 -9.34
C GLY A 106 -15.94 -4.33 -9.35
#